data_AF-A0A3M1P4U4-F1
#
_entry.id   AF-A0A3M1P4U4-F1
#
_cell.length_a   1.000
_cell.length_b   1.000
_cell.length_c   1.000
_cell.angle_alpha   90.00
_cell.angle_beta   90.00
_cell.angle_gamma   90.00
#
_symmetry.space_group_name_H-M   'P 1'
#
loop_
_entity.id
_entity.type
_entity.pdbx_description
1 polymer ?
#
loop_
_entity_poly.entity_id
_entity_poly.type
_entity_poly.pdbx_seq_one_letter_code
_entity_poly.pdbx_strand_id
1 'polypeptide(L)'
;MAALKVFVKYAAFTAGVTFLVLLAVREVLLLRMPSVEKVIPHRAAVEEIPVPRRPGTRSIRIVGPPLKVVRFQLDFKRNPQPIDWHLLERMDKKADVMVEGTIDINGGFSINRVQDKGHPRAGRYISSILRTWQFTPYKSGKVKYYFNVPSRVEQMKLQIDLRQLTKNLKFLRRNEVLEDGMLFYIEGLNARSVMLIN
;
A
#
# COMPACT_ATOMS: atom_id res chain seq x y z
N MET A 1 58.90 -0.23 19.05
CA MET A 1 57.56 0.14 18.52
C MET A 1 57.54 0.48 17.01
N ALA A 2 58.59 1.05 16.42
CA ALA A 2 58.60 1.39 14.99
C ALA A 2 58.55 0.18 14.04
N ALA A 3 59.29 -0.90 14.35
CA ALA A 3 59.34 -2.11 13.52
C ALA A 3 57.98 -2.81 13.32
N LEU A 4 57.12 -2.80 14.36
CA LEU A 4 55.80 -3.42 14.30
C LEU A 4 54.84 -2.68 13.34
N LYS A 5 54.91 -1.35 13.30
CA LYS A 5 54.07 -0.53 12.40
C LYS A 5 54.46 -0.73 10.94
N VAL A 6 55.74 -0.97 10.66
CA VAL A 6 56.24 -1.27 9.32
C VAL A 6 55.74 -2.65 8.87
N PHE A 7 55.86 -3.67 9.74
CA PHE A 7 55.38 -5.02 9.43
C PHE A 7 53.87 -5.08 9.13
N VAL A 8 53.04 -4.39 9.92
CA VAL A 8 51.58 -4.37 9.71
C VAL A 8 51.21 -3.69 8.38
N LYS A 9 51.91 -2.63 7.98
CA LYS A 9 51.69 -1.97 6.68
C LYS A 9 52.05 -2.89 5.51
N TYR A 10 53.16 -3.62 5.61
CA TYR A 10 53.54 -4.60 4.58
C TYR A 10 52.54 -5.76 4.51
N ALA A 11 52.07 -6.29 5.64
CA ALA A 11 51.08 -7.36 5.66
C ALA A 11 49.71 -6.94 5.07
N ALA A 12 49.26 -5.71 5.36
CA ALA A 12 48.02 -5.19 4.78
C ALA A 12 48.13 -4.97 3.26
N PHE A 13 49.29 -4.49 2.80
CA PHE A 13 49.54 -4.30 1.38
C PHE A 13 49.59 -5.63 0.63
N THR A 14 50.30 -6.64 1.15
CA THR A 14 50.36 -7.96 0.52
C THR A 14 49.00 -8.67 0.52
N ALA A 15 48.22 -8.54 1.59
CA ALA A 15 46.85 -9.08 1.63
C ALA A 15 45.94 -8.43 0.58
N GLY A 16 46.01 -7.10 0.43
CA GLY A 16 45.23 -6.37 -0.57
C GLY A 16 45.59 -6.75 -2.01
N VAL A 17 46.87 -6.90 -2.31
CA VAL A 17 47.34 -7.34 -3.64
C VAL A 17 46.90 -8.78 -3.91
N THR A 18 47.03 -9.68 -2.94
CA THR A 18 46.59 -11.08 -3.09
C THR A 18 45.09 -11.18 -3.35
N PHE A 19 44.28 -10.37 -2.68
CA PHE A 19 42.83 -10.33 -2.88
C PHE A 19 42.45 -9.85 -4.28
N LEU A 20 43.12 -8.80 -4.79
CA LEU A 20 42.89 -8.31 -6.15
C LEU A 20 43.27 -9.35 -7.22
N VAL A 21 44.38 -10.07 -7.02
CA VAL A 21 44.79 -11.15 -7.92
C VAL A 21 43.77 -12.29 -7.92
N LEU A 22 43.25 -12.67 -6.75
CA LEU A 22 42.20 -13.70 -6.65
C LEU A 22 40.91 -13.31 -7.39
N LEU A 23 40.50 -12.04 -7.30
CA LEU A 23 39.34 -11.54 -8.03
C LEU A 23 39.57 -11.55 -9.55
N ALA A 24 40.75 -11.13 -10.00
CA ALA A 24 41.10 -11.16 -11.43
C ALA A 24 41.15 -12.59 -11.98
N VAL A 25 41.73 -13.54 -11.23
CA VAL A 25 41.77 -14.96 -11.62
C VAL A 25 40.36 -15.56 -11.69
N ARG A 26 39.47 -15.22 -10.75
CA ARG A 26 38.07 -15.66 -10.77
C ARG A 26 37.35 -15.19 -12.03
N GLU A 27 37.48 -13.92 -12.41
CA GLU A 27 36.83 -13.39 -13.61
C GLU A 27 37.37 -14.04 -14.89
N VAL A 28 38.69 -14.26 -14.98
CA VAL A 28 39.29 -14.95 -16.12
C VAL A 28 38.84 -16.41 -16.22
N LEU A 29 38.69 -17.11 -15.08
CA LEU A 29 38.16 -18.48 -15.05
C LEU A 29 36.70 -18.53 -15.50
N LEU A 30 35.86 -17.57 -15.08
CA LEU A 30 34.46 -17.48 -15.51
C LEU A 30 34.33 -17.18 -17.01
N LEU A 31 35.21 -16.33 -17.55
CA LEU A 31 35.23 -16.00 -18.99
C LEU A 31 35.77 -17.14 -19.87
N ARG A 32 36.62 -18.01 -19.31
CA ARG A 32 37.17 -19.20 -20.01
C ARG A 32 36.28 -20.44 -19.94
N MET A 33 35.16 -20.40 -19.23
CA MET A 33 34.22 -21.53 -19.22
C MET A 33 33.58 -21.69 -20.62
N PRO A 34 33.75 -22.85 -21.29
CA PRO A 34 33.14 -23.10 -22.59
C PRO A 34 31.61 -23.06 -22.47
N SER A 35 30.95 -22.40 -23.42
CA SER A 35 29.48 -22.17 -23.43
C SER A 35 28.64 -23.44 -23.58
N VAL A 36 29.25 -24.62 -23.56
CA VAL A 36 28.65 -25.92 -23.90
C VAL A 36 28.21 -26.70 -22.64
N GLU A 37 28.53 -26.22 -21.43
CA GLU A 37 28.15 -26.86 -20.16
C GLU A 37 27.11 -26.06 -19.33
N LYS A 38 26.23 -25.30 -19.98
CA LYS A 38 24.99 -24.77 -19.39
C LYS A 38 23.74 -25.56 -19.83
N VAL A 39 23.91 -26.83 -20.18
CA VAL A 39 22.80 -27.71 -20.54
C VAL A 39 22.79 -28.88 -19.56
N ILE A 40 21.92 -28.80 -18.57
CA ILE A 40 21.51 -29.98 -17.80
C ILE A 40 20.90 -30.95 -18.81
N PRO A 41 21.38 -32.20 -18.95
CA PRO A 41 20.80 -33.15 -19.90
C PRO A 41 19.35 -33.43 -19.51
N HIS A 42 18.42 -32.81 -20.24
CA HIS A 42 17.03 -33.19 -20.25
C HIS A 42 16.93 -34.50 -21.03
N ARG A 43 16.49 -35.56 -20.33
CA ARG A 43 16.13 -36.92 -20.80
C ARG A 43 17.11 -38.01 -20.37
N ALA A 44 17.05 -38.35 -19.07
CA ALA A 44 16.79 -39.75 -18.78
C ALA A 44 15.40 -40.04 -19.35
N ALA A 45 15.29 -41.00 -20.26
CA ALA A 45 13.99 -41.51 -20.70
C ALA A 45 13.32 -42.12 -19.47
N VAL A 46 12.53 -41.31 -18.76
CA VAL A 46 11.57 -41.79 -17.79
C VAL A 46 10.56 -42.55 -18.61
N GLU A 47 10.67 -43.88 -18.57
CA GLU A 47 9.62 -44.76 -19.04
C GLU A 47 8.39 -44.43 -18.18
N GLU A 48 7.51 -43.58 -18.72
CA GLU A 48 6.25 -43.22 -18.10
C GLU A 48 5.38 -44.47 -18.12
N ILE A 49 5.52 -45.30 -17.08
CA ILE A 49 4.51 -46.31 -16.75
C ILE A 49 3.20 -45.52 -16.62
N PRO A 50 2.19 -45.76 -17.49
CA PRO A 50 0.93 -45.05 -17.38
C PRO A 50 0.30 -45.43 -16.06
N VAL A 51 0.36 -44.51 -15.08
CA VAL A 51 -0.30 -44.70 -13.79
C VAL A 51 -1.78 -44.92 -14.11
N PRO A 52 -2.38 -46.06 -13.74
CA PRO A 52 -3.78 -46.32 -14.04
C PRO A 52 -4.61 -45.17 -13.49
N ARG A 53 -5.60 -44.69 -14.27
CA ARG A 53 -6.57 -43.70 -13.78
C ARG A 53 -7.24 -44.29 -12.55
N ARG A 54 -6.80 -43.88 -11.36
CA ARG A 54 -7.49 -44.23 -10.11
C ARG A 54 -8.95 -43.83 -10.31
N PRO A 55 -9.93 -44.73 -10.09
CA PRO A 55 -11.35 -44.39 -10.18
C PRO A 55 -11.58 -43.18 -9.27
N GLY A 56 -11.66 -42.01 -9.91
CA GLY A 56 -11.53 -40.74 -9.21
C GLY A 56 -12.68 -40.63 -8.24
N THR A 57 -12.36 -40.40 -6.98
CA THR A 57 -13.24 -39.77 -6.01
C THR A 57 -13.88 -38.60 -6.74
N ARG A 58 -15.14 -38.74 -7.16
CA ARG A 58 -15.89 -37.64 -7.75
C ARG A 58 -15.96 -36.58 -6.66
N SER A 59 -15.05 -35.62 -6.69
CA SER A 59 -15.04 -34.55 -5.72
C SER A 59 -16.34 -33.79 -5.92
N ILE A 60 -17.19 -33.81 -4.90
CA ILE A 60 -18.42 -33.04 -4.90
C ILE A 60 -17.97 -31.58 -4.89
N ARG A 61 -17.96 -30.94 -6.06
CA ARG A 61 -17.67 -29.51 -6.18
C ARG A 61 -18.96 -28.76 -5.85
N ILE A 62 -19.09 -28.36 -4.59
CA ILE A 62 -20.17 -27.46 -4.16
C ILE A 62 -19.83 -26.06 -4.71
N VAL A 63 -20.36 -25.73 -5.89
CA VAL A 63 -20.25 -24.40 -6.48
C VAL A 63 -21.41 -23.57 -5.96
N GLY A 64 -21.12 -22.60 -5.09
CA GLY A 64 -22.10 -21.59 -4.69
C GLY A 64 -22.40 -20.60 -5.83
N PRO A 65 -23.47 -19.81 -5.72
CA PRO A 65 -23.70 -18.70 -6.64
C PRO A 65 -22.50 -17.74 -6.66
N PRO A 66 -22.21 -17.10 -7.80
CA PRO A 66 -21.07 -16.19 -7.91
C PRO A 66 -21.20 -15.05 -6.90
N LEU A 67 -20.15 -14.82 -6.11
CA LEU A 67 -20.05 -13.68 -5.21
C LEU A 67 -19.77 -12.41 -6.02
N LYS A 68 -20.55 -11.36 -5.78
CA LYS A 68 -20.38 -10.07 -6.45
C LYS A 68 -19.64 -9.12 -5.51
N VAL A 69 -18.51 -8.58 -5.94
CA VAL A 69 -17.75 -7.60 -5.15
C VAL A 69 -18.37 -6.22 -5.32
N VAL A 70 -18.68 -5.55 -4.21
CA VAL A 70 -19.14 -4.16 -4.15
C VAL A 70 -18.16 -3.35 -3.31
N ARG A 71 -17.97 -2.07 -3.66
CA ARG A 71 -16.97 -1.21 -3.02
C ARG A 71 -17.62 -0.05 -2.30
N PHE A 72 -17.24 0.16 -1.05
CA PHE A 72 -17.50 1.38 -0.31
C PHE A 72 -16.48 2.45 -0.74
N GLN A 73 -16.95 3.48 -1.44
CA GLN A 73 -16.09 4.53 -2.02
C GLN A 73 -16.84 5.85 -2.18
N LEU A 74 -16.13 6.92 -2.50
CA LEU A 74 -16.70 8.20 -2.92
C LEU A 74 -17.53 8.03 -4.20
N ASP A 75 -18.70 8.66 -4.24
CA ASP A 75 -19.59 8.69 -5.40
C ASP A 75 -19.25 9.88 -6.30
N PHE A 76 -18.48 9.60 -7.35
CA PHE A 76 -18.07 10.60 -8.32
C PHE A 76 -19.21 11.16 -9.18
N LYS A 77 -20.40 10.53 -9.18
CA LYS A 77 -21.58 11.09 -9.87
C LYS A 77 -22.02 12.42 -9.27
N ARG A 78 -21.64 12.68 -8.01
CA ARG A 78 -21.96 13.90 -7.27
C ARG A 78 -20.88 14.97 -7.39
N ASN A 79 -19.83 14.71 -8.19
CA ASN A 79 -18.71 15.61 -8.42
C ASN A 79 -18.06 16.11 -7.12
N PRO A 80 -17.54 15.21 -6.27
CA PRO A 80 -16.87 15.60 -5.02
C PRO A 80 -15.67 16.49 -5.34
N GLN A 81 -15.50 17.57 -4.59
CA GLN A 81 -14.35 18.44 -4.77
C GLN A 81 -13.08 17.78 -4.23
N PRO A 82 -11.96 17.82 -4.95
CA PRO A 82 -10.69 17.35 -4.45
C PRO A 82 -10.11 18.32 -3.43
N ILE A 83 -9.38 17.79 -2.44
CA ILE A 83 -8.51 18.61 -1.59
C ILE A 83 -7.19 18.79 -2.31
N ASP A 84 -6.85 20.02 -2.74
CA ASP A 84 -5.50 20.34 -3.21
C ASP A 84 -4.54 20.38 -2.02
N TRP A 85 -3.64 19.40 -1.96
CA TRP A 85 -2.63 19.27 -0.90
C TRP A 85 -1.58 20.37 -0.96
N HIS A 86 -1.17 20.81 -2.15
CA HIS A 86 -0.19 21.89 -2.31
C HIS A 86 -0.78 23.24 -1.91
N LEU A 87 -2.06 23.48 -2.16
CA LEU A 87 -2.75 24.64 -1.62
C LEU A 87 -2.78 24.59 -0.09
N LEU A 88 -3.10 23.43 0.50
CA LEU A 88 -3.09 23.23 1.96
C LEU A 88 -1.70 23.51 2.57
N GLU A 89 -0.64 22.97 1.98
CA GLU A 89 0.76 23.21 2.39
C GLU A 89 1.16 24.69 2.30
N ARG A 90 0.71 25.39 1.25
CA ARG A 90 0.96 26.84 1.08
C ARG A 90 0.20 27.69 2.10
N MET A 91 -1.02 27.29 2.42
CA MET A 91 -1.84 27.97 3.44
C MET A 91 -1.25 27.82 4.83
N ASP A 92 -0.83 26.60 5.18
CA ASP A 92 -0.29 26.30 6.50
C ASP A 92 0.64 25.08 6.48
N LYS A 93 1.95 25.35 6.56
CA LYS A 93 3.00 24.32 6.49
C LYS A 93 3.00 23.35 7.68
N LYS A 94 2.35 23.71 8.80
CA LYS A 94 2.36 22.93 10.03
C LYS A 94 0.97 22.49 10.47
N ALA A 95 -0.02 22.59 9.60
CA ALA A 95 -1.39 22.24 9.94
C ALA A 95 -1.54 20.79 10.41
N ASP A 96 -2.16 20.65 11.58
CA ASP A 96 -2.59 19.39 12.19
C ASP A 96 -4.09 19.52 12.49
N VAL A 97 -4.90 18.89 11.63
CA VAL A 97 -6.36 19.05 11.62
C VAL A 97 -7.02 17.68 11.71
N MET A 98 -7.91 17.50 12.68
CA MET A 98 -8.80 16.35 12.76
C MET A 98 -10.23 16.75 12.43
N VAL A 99 -10.88 16.03 11.52
CA VAL A 99 -12.30 16.18 11.20
C VAL A 99 -13.02 14.88 11.59
N GLU A 100 -14.00 15.00 12.48
CA GLU A 100 -14.92 13.93 12.83
C GLU A 100 -16.26 14.18 12.14
N GLY A 101 -16.77 13.16 11.45
CA GLY A 101 -18.05 13.22 10.77
C GLY A 101 -18.83 11.91 10.85
N THR A 102 -20.06 11.96 10.37
CA THR A 102 -20.97 10.83 10.26
C THR A 102 -21.31 10.60 8.80
N ILE A 103 -21.23 9.34 8.35
CA ILE A 103 -21.76 8.89 7.08
C ILE A 103 -23.17 8.36 7.33
N ASP A 104 -24.16 9.00 6.74
CA ASP A 104 -25.56 8.61 6.88
C ASP A 104 -25.87 7.31 6.09
N ILE A 105 -27.09 6.82 6.24
CA ILE A 105 -27.54 5.59 5.56
C ILE A 105 -27.60 5.72 4.03
N ASN A 106 -27.63 6.95 3.49
CA ASN A 106 -27.65 7.25 2.07
C ASN A 106 -26.25 7.58 1.53
N GLY A 107 -25.21 7.48 2.38
CA GLY A 107 -23.83 7.79 2.06
C GLY A 107 -23.47 9.29 2.12
N GLY A 108 -24.38 10.16 2.56
CA GLY A 108 -24.10 11.57 2.81
C GLY A 108 -23.14 11.75 3.98
N PHE A 109 -22.16 12.64 3.83
CA PHE A 109 -21.19 12.96 4.88
C PHE A 109 -21.58 14.26 5.61
N SER A 110 -21.72 14.18 6.93
CA SER A 110 -21.95 15.34 7.80
C SER A 110 -20.79 15.51 8.78
N ILE A 111 -20.35 16.74 8.97
CA ILE A 111 -19.26 17.06 9.91
C ILE A 111 -19.85 17.30 11.29
N ASN A 112 -19.39 16.54 12.28
CA ASN A 112 -19.79 16.70 13.67
C ASN A 112 -18.87 17.65 14.42
N ARG A 113 -17.55 17.51 14.21
CA ARG A 113 -16.53 18.27 14.94
C ARG A 113 -15.28 18.47 14.10
N VAL A 114 -14.66 19.65 14.22
CA VAL A 114 -13.34 19.95 13.66
C VAL A 114 -12.42 20.34 14.83
N GLN A 115 -11.24 19.75 14.90
CA GLN A 115 -10.16 20.14 15.81
C GLN A 115 -8.99 20.60 14.94
N ASP A 116 -8.73 21.91 14.92
CA ASP A 116 -7.74 22.53 14.03
C ASP A 116 -6.43 22.91 14.73
N LYS A 117 -6.30 22.69 16.05
CA LYS A 117 -5.09 22.90 16.87
C LYS A 117 -4.36 24.23 16.61
N GLY A 118 -5.09 25.31 16.33
CA GLY A 118 -4.51 26.63 16.02
C GLY A 118 -4.33 26.91 14.53
N HIS A 119 -4.85 26.05 13.65
CA HIS A 119 -4.79 26.16 12.18
C HIS A 119 -6.18 26.35 11.54
N PRO A 120 -6.97 27.38 11.91
CA PRO A 120 -8.37 27.52 11.53
C PRO A 120 -8.60 27.80 10.04
N ARG A 121 -7.59 28.26 9.29
CA ARG A 121 -7.67 28.40 7.83
C ARG A 121 -7.67 27.04 7.15
N ALA A 122 -6.72 26.17 7.51
CA ALA A 122 -6.67 24.79 7.06
C ALA A 122 -7.94 24.02 7.44
N GLY A 123 -8.39 24.15 8.69
CA GLY A 123 -9.62 23.52 9.17
C GLY A 123 -10.88 23.91 8.37
N ARG A 124 -11.04 25.21 8.08
CA ARG A 124 -12.16 25.70 7.25
C ARG A 124 -12.09 25.21 5.80
N TYR A 125 -10.90 25.22 5.20
CA TYR A 125 -10.71 24.72 3.83
C TYR A 125 -11.05 23.23 3.74
N ILE A 126 -10.45 22.40 4.59
CA ILE A 126 -10.69 20.95 4.62
C ILE A 126 -12.17 20.66 4.86
N SER A 127 -12.79 21.29 5.87
CA SER A 127 -14.21 21.05 6.17
C SER A 127 -15.14 21.50 5.05
N SER A 128 -14.82 22.58 4.34
CA SER A 128 -15.63 23.02 3.19
C SER A 128 -15.65 22.00 2.06
N ILE A 129 -14.51 21.36 1.78
CA ILE A 129 -14.38 20.35 0.73
C ILE A 129 -15.00 19.03 1.16
N LEU A 130 -14.74 18.58 2.38
CA LEU A 130 -15.30 17.32 2.89
C LEU A 130 -16.83 17.34 2.89
N ARG A 131 -17.48 18.49 3.07
CA ARG A 131 -18.96 18.62 2.94
C ARG A 131 -19.49 18.29 1.54
N THR A 132 -18.65 18.35 0.52
CA THR A 132 -19.03 17.98 -0.86
C THR A 132 -18.94 16.48 -1.11
N TRP A 133 -18.34 15.73 -0.19
CA TRP A 133 -18.13 14.30 -0.35
C TRP A 133 -19.40 13.52 -0.05
N GLN A 134 -19.71 12.59 -0.95
CA GLN A 134 -20.77 11.61 -0.78
C GLN A 134 -20.17 10.23 -1.08
N PHE A 135 -20.58 9.23 -0.32
CA PHE A 135 -20.13 7.86 -0.42
C PHE A 135 -21.23 6.98 -1.00
N THR A 136 -20.84 5.83 -1.55
CA THR A 136 -21.77 4.74 -1.83
C THR A 136 -22.44 4.26 -0.53
N PRO A 137 -23.75 3.97 -0.51
CA PRO A 137 -24.52 3.73 0.72
C PRO A 137 -24.33 2.33 1.34
N TYR A 138 -23.11 1.77 1.30
CA TYR A 138 -22.80 0.43 1.79
C TYR A 138 -22.28 0.37 3.23
N LYS A 139 -21.77 1.49 3.76
CA LYS A 139 -21.40 1.64 5.18
C LYS A 139 -22.00 2.94 5.73
N SER A 140 -22.27 2.96 7.02
CA SER A 140 -22.77 4.13 7.75
C SER A 140 -22.16 4.18 9.15
N GLY A 141 -22.08 5.35 9.76
CA GLY A 141 -21.52 5.51 11.11
C GLY A 141 -20.50 6.64 11.18
N LYS A 142 -19.69 6.63 12.24
CA LYS A 142 -18.70 7.69 12.47
C LYS A 142 -17.40 7.40 11.74
N VAL A 143 -16.77 8.45 11.21
CA VAL A 143 -15.45 8.39 10.57
C VAL A 143 -14.63 9.59 11.02
N LYS A 144 -13.32 9.39 11.14
CA LYS A 144 -12.38 10.46 11.51
C LYS A 144 -11.28 10.56 10.46
N TYR A 145 -11.00 11.79 10.04
CA TYR A 145 -9.91 12.14 9.15
C TYR A 145 -8.88 12.94 9.93
N TYR A 146 -7.63 12.50 9.91
CA TYR A 146 -6.50 13.17 10.55
C TYR A 146 -5.54 13.65 9.47
N PHE A 147 -5.45 14.96 9.29
CA PHE A 147 -4.58 15.63 8.33
C PHE A 147 -3.34 16.14 9.04
N ASN A 148 -2.17 15.65 8.62
CA ASN A 148 -0.87 16.05 9.15
C ASN A 148 -0.01 16.60 8.01
N VAL A 149 -0.03 17.92 7.84
CA VAL A 149 0.72 18.62 6.78
C VAL A 149 2.24 18.61 6.95
N PRO A 150 2.83 18.83 8.15
CA PRO A 150 4.29 18.89 8.31
C PRO A 150 5.02 17.56 8.07
N SER A 151 4.26 16.49 7.86
CA SER A 151 4.75 15.15 7.53
C SER A 151 5.66 15.18 6.29
N ARG A 152 6.91 14.73 6.46
CA ARG A 152 7.85 14.55 5.33
C ARG A 152 7.24 13.60 4.29
N VAL A 153 7.76 13.59 3.06
CA VAL A 153 7.24 12.75 1.94
C VAL A 153 7.08 11.27 2.32
N GLU A 154 7.84 10.79 3.32
CA GLU A 154 7.85 9.42 3.83
C GLU A 154 6.95 9.16 5.06
N GLN A 155 6.32 10.19 5.64
CA GLN A 155 5.44 10.06 6.81
C GLN A 155 3.95 10.06 6.42
N MET A 156 3.10 9.58 7.33
CA MET A 156 1.65 9.51 7.14
C MET A 156 1.03 10.91 7.18
N LYS A 157 0.55 11.38 6.03
CA LYS A 157 -0.04 12.70 5.81
C LYS A 157 -1.55 12.72 6.06
N LEU A 158 -2.22 11.59 5.80
CA LEU A 158 -3.63 11.39 6.07
C LEU A 158 -3.85 10.05 6.78
N GLN A 159 -4.60 10.07 7.86
CA GLN A 159 -5.10 8.85 8.50
C GLN A 159 -6.63 8.88 8.55
N ILE A 160 -7.27 7.78 8.15
CA ILE A 160 -8.72 7.65 8.12
C ILE A 160 -9.12 6.50 9.04
N ASP A 161 -9.90 6.81 10.08
CA ASP A 161 -10.40 5.84 11.04
C ASP A 161 -11.83 5.40 10.67
N LEU A 162 -11.95 4.15 10.24
CA LEU A 162 -13.19 3.52 9.78
C LEU A 162 -13.79 2.55 10.81
N ARG A 163 -13.18 2.37 11.98
CA ARG A 163 -13.59 1.36 12.98
C ARG A 163 -15.03 1.50 13.47
N GLN A 164 -15.59 2.71 13.37
CA GLN A 164 -16.96 3.02 13.78
C GLN A 164 -17.95 3.01 12.61
N LEU A 165 -17.54 2.54 11.43
CA LEU A 165 -18.42 2.29 10.31
C LEU A 165 -19.00 0.88 10.37
N THR A 166 -20.31 0.79 10.24
CA THR A 166 -21.05 -0.48 10.18
C THR A 166 -21.57 -0.71 8.77
N LYS A 167 -21.69 -1.99 8.39
CA LYS A 167 -22.25 -2.37 7.09
C LYS A 167 -23.73 -2.00 7.04
N ASN A 168 -24.14 -1.35 5.96
CA ASN A 168 -25.53 -1.02 5.72
C ASN A 168 -26.23 -2.17 5.00
N LEU A 169 -26.93 -3.01 5.76
CA LEU A 169 -27.63 -4.19 5.24
C LEU A 169 -28.84 -3.85 4.35
N LYS A 170 -29.28 -2.59 4.33
CA LYS A 170 -30.38 -2.15 3.45
C LYS A 170 -29.99 -2.18 1.97
N PHE A 171 -28.72 -1.90 1.66
CA PHE A 171 -28.22 -1.80 0.28
C PHE A 171 -27.37 -3.01 -0.14
N LEU A 172 -26.89 -3.81 0.81
CA LEU A 172 -26.08 -4.99 0.54
C LEU A 172 -26.95 -6.23 0.36
N ARG A 173 -26.77 -6.94 -0.76
CA ARG A 173 -27.39 -8.25 -0.97
C ARG A 173 -26.58 -9.34 -0.28
N ARG A 174 -27.23 -10.47 0.05
CA ARG A 174 -26.58 -11.61 0.74
C ARG A 174 -25.38 -12.22 0.00
N ASN A 175 -25.33 -12.08 -1.33
CA ASN A 175 -24.27 -12.58 -2.19
C ASN A 175 -23.22 -11.51 -2.56
N GLU A 176 -23.25 -10.35 -1.91
CA GLU A 176 -22.31 -9.27 -2.17
C GLU A 176 -21.21 -9.21 -1.11
N VAL A 177 -19.95 -9.16 -1.57
CA VAL A 177 -18.77 -8.98 -0.73
C VAL A 177 -18.39 -7.51 -0.73
N LEU A 178 -18.34 -6.91 0.45
CA LEU A 178 -18.01 -5.50 0.63
C LEU A 178 -16.51 -5.30 0.81
N GLU A 179 -15.92 -4.48 -0.06
CA GLU A 179 -14.53 -4.02 0.02
C GLU A 179 -14.47 -2.49 0.21
N ASP A 180 -13.34 -2.00 0.72
CA ASP A 180 -13.05 -0.57 0.77
C ASP A 180 -12.39 -0.12 -0.54
N GLY A 181 -12.97 0.90 -1.17
CA GLY A 181 -12.48 1.49 -2.42
C GLY A 181 -11.78 2.84 -2.20
N MET A 182 -12.05 3.82 -3.07
CA MET A 182 -11.47 5.16 -2.95
C MET A 182 -12.25 5.99 -1.91
N LEU A 183 -11.69 6.11 -0.70
CA LEU A 183 -12.33 6.79 0.44
C LEU A 183 -11.93 8.27 0.58
N PHE A 184 -10.97 8.72 -0.21
CA PHE A 184 -10.46 10.09 -0.18
C PHE A 184 -10.21 10.55 -1.62
N TYR A 185 -10.35 11.87 -1.83
CA TYR A 185 -10.01 12.51 -3.09
C TYR A 185 -9.12 13.72 -2.81
N ILE A 186 -7.81 13.52 -2.88
CA ILE A 186 -6.80 14.52 -2.54
C ILE A 186 -5.81 14.61 -3.70
N GLU A 187 -5.69 15.78 -4.29
CA GLU A 187 -4.73 16.09 -5.35
C GLU A 187 -3.37 16.41 -4.75
N GLY A 188 -2.30 15.91 -5.38
CA GLY A 188 -0.92 16.12 -4.90
C GLY A 188 -0.51 15.21 -3.73
N LEU A 189 -1.36 14.25 -3.33
CA LEU A 189 -1.05 13.28 -2.28
C LEU A 189 -0.83 11.88 -2.83
N ASN A 190 0.30 11.24 -2.46
CA ASN A 190 0.57 9.85 -2.83
C ASN A 190 -0.25 8.89 -1.95
N ALA A 191 -0.80 7.83 -2.54
CA ALA A 191 -1.53 6.79 -1.81
C ALA A 191 -0.72 6.16 -0.66
N ARG A 192 0.61 6.09 -0.78
CA ARG A 192 1.49 5.58 0.28
C ARG A 192 1.52 6.44 1.55
N SER A 193 1.13 7.71 1.43
CA SER A 193 1.08 8.65 2.55
C SER A 193 -0.28 8.64 3.26
N VAL A 194 -1.16 7.70 2.89
CA VAL A 194 -2.50 7.54 3.47
C VAL A 194 -2.58 6.22 4.23
N MET A 195 -3.03 6.29 5.47
CA MET A 195 -3.26 5.13 6.33
C MET A 195 -4.76 4.94 6.58
N LEU A 196 -5.27 3.75 6.26
CA LEU A 196 -6.61 3.33 6.65
C LEU A 196 -6.53 2.52 7.94
N ILE A 197 -7.37 2.86 8.92
CA ILE A 197 -7.52 2.12 10.17
C ILE A 197 -8.90 1.49 10.16
N ASN A 198 -8.92 0.17 10.04
CA ASN A 198 -10.12 -0.65 9.96
C ASN A 198 -10.36 -1.43 11.25
#